data_AF-A0A2V9SCY5-F1
#
_entry.id   AF-A0A2V9SCY5-F1
#
_cell.length_a   1.000
_cell.length_b   1.000
_cell.length_c   1.000
_cell.angle_alpha   90.00
_cell.angle_beta   90.00
_cell.angle_gamma   90.00
#
_symmetry.space_group_name_H-M   'P 1'
#
loop_
_entity.id
_entity.type
_entity.pdbx_description
1 polymer ?
#
loop_
_entity_poly.entity_id
_entity_poly.type
_entity_poly.pdbx_seq_one_letter_code
_entity_poly.pdbx_strand_id
1 'polypeptide(L)'
;MEQIKLGEQTVRYDREQTRKAYSTMKSGGAERCGCSDCRNFAAQRSTVYPKNFRALLDQLGIDPEKEDEVYNCGPEGPLRAYGGWFYFAGELIEPGERMTDAGSGFQYYFADARRRPTPTDFGKNVLAVEFCTKLPWVISEKT
;
A
#
# COMPACT_ATOMS: atom_id res chain seq x y z
N MET A 1 11.50 17.22 -3.34
CA MET A 1 12.14 15.90 -3.37
C MET A 1 12.87 15.71 -2.06
N GLU A 2 12.50 14.68 -1.34
CA GLU A 2 12.96 14.34 0.01
C GLU A 2 13.49 12.90 0.03
N GLN A 3 14.19 12.51 1.10
CA GLN A 3 14.65 11.13 1.27
C GLN A 3 14.14 10.55 2.58
N ILE A 4 13.87 9.25 2.56
CA ILE A 4 13.55 8.47 3.75
C ILE A 4 14.34 7.18 3.73
N LYS A 5 14.81 6.80 4.92
CA LYS A 5 15.41 5.50 5.18
C LYS A 5 14.42 4.63 5.98
N LEU A 6 14.20 3.43 5.48
CA LEU A 6 13.36 2.41 6.08
C LEU A 6 14.17 1.12 6.18
N GLY A 7 14.67 0.80 7.38
CA GLY A 7 15.58 -0.31 7.58
C GLY A 7 16.83 -0.18 6.71
N GLU A 8 16.99 -1.10 5.76
CA GLU A 8 18.09 -1.14 4.80
C GLU A 8 17.80 -0.32 3.53
N GLN A 9 16.54 0.02 3.27
CA GLN A 9 16.13 0.72 2.05
C GLN A 9 16.24 2.24 2.22
N THR A 10 16.79 2.90 1.21
CA THR A 10 16.76 4.36 1.10
C THR A 10 16.04 4.73 -0.20
N VAL A 11 15.03 5.59 -0.12
CA VAL A 11 14.29 6.09 -1.29
C VAL A 11 14.29 7.60 -1.33
N ARG A 12 14.23 8.15 -2.55
CA ARG A 12 13.92 9.55 -2.81
C ARG A 12 12.48 9.64 -3.28
N TYR A 13 11.70 10.56 -2.73
CA TYR A 13 10.28 10.73 -3.06
C TYR A 13 9.91 12.18 -3.33
N ASP A 14 8.85 12.37 -4.12
CA ASP A 14 8.19 13.64 -4.36
C ASP A 14 6.76 13.59 -3.80
N ARG A 15 6.60 14.16 -2.60
CA ARG A 15 5.32 14.19 -1.89
C ARG A 15 4.25 14.94 -2.66
N GLU A 16 4.58 16.08 -3.26
CA GLU A 16 3.59 16.94 -3.90
C GLU A 16 3.15 16.35 -5.25
N GLN A 17 4.06 15.75 -6.02
CA GLN A 17 3.70 14.97 -7.20
C GLN A 17 2.80 13.79 -6.83
N THR A 18 3.11 13.09 -5.73
CA THR A 18 2.30 11.98 -5.23
C THR A 18 0.89 12.46 -4.85
N ARG A 19 0.76 13.53 -4.07
CA ARG A 19 -0.54 14.11 -3.70
C ARG A 19 -1.35 14.54 -4.93
N LYS A 20 -0.70 15.16 -5.91
CA LYS A 20 -1.33 15.53 -7.18
C LYS A 20 -1.89 14.30 -7.89
N ALA A 21 -1.13 13.21 -7.98
CA ALA A 21 -1.59 11.95 -8.56
C ALA A 21 -2.84 11.42 -7.81
N TYR A 22 -2.76 11.29 -6.48
CA TYR A 22 -3.89 10.82 -5.66
C TYR A 22 -5.14 11.72 -5.72
N SER A 23 -4.98 13.03 -5.97
CA SER A 23 -6.12 13.95 -6.14
C SER A 23 -6.97 13.65 -7.38
N THR A 24 -6.40 12.98 -8.39
CA THR A 24 -7.11 12.59 -9.62
C THR A 24 -7.84 11.25 -9.49
N MET A 25 -7.48 10.44 -8.49
CA MET A 25 -8.07 9.13 -8.25
C MET A 25 -9.42 9.26 -7.56
N LYS A 26 -10.42 8.54 -8.04
CA LYS A 26 -11.78 8.56 -7.47
C LYS A 26 -11.97 7.61 -6.29
N SER A 27 -11.31 6.45 -6.31
CA SER A 27 -11.43 5.39 -5.30
C SER A 27 -10.20 4.49 -5.30
N GLY A 28 -10.05 3.66 -4.27
CA GLY A 28 -9.02 2.61 -4.18
C GLY A 28 -9.33 1.40 -5.03
N GLY A 29 -8.36 0.50 -5.12
CA GLY A 29 -8.41 -0.76 -5.85
C GLY A 29 -9.49 -1.67 -5.30
N ALA A 30 -9.65 -1.71 -3.97
CA ALA A 30 -10.66 -2.51 -3.34
C ALA A 30 -12.09 -2.10 -3.78
N GLU A 31 -12.38 -0.80 -3.86
CA GLU A 31 -13.68 -0.32 -4.34
C GLU A 31 -13.85 -0.50 -5.86
N ARG A 32 -12.78 -0.37 -6.66
CA ARG A 32 -12.83 -0.62 -8.11
C ARG A 32 -13.10 -2.09 -8.44
N CYS A 33 -12.54 -3.01 -7.66
CA CYS A 33 -12.73 -4.45 -7.84
C CYS A 33 -14.09 -4.91 -7.31
N GLY A 34 -14.42 -4.58 -6.05
CA GLY A 34 -15.72 -4.88 -5.44
C GLY A 34 -15.96 -6.36 -5.12
N CYS A 35 -15.00 -7.26 -5.35
CA CYS A 35 -15.12 -8.66 -4.95
C CYS A 35 -15.24 -8.80 -3.42
N SER A 36 -15.68 -9.97 -2.95
CA SER A 36 -15.87 -10.23 -1.51
C SER A 36 -14.59 -10.03 -0.69
N ASP A 37 -13.43 -10.47 -1.20
CA ASP A 37 -12.13 -10.25 -0.56
C ASP A 37 -11.79 -8.76 -0.44
N CYS A 38 -11.95 -8.01 -1.54
CA CYS A 38 -11.71 -6.57 -1.57
C CYS A 38 -12.64 -5.82 -0.62
N ARG A 39 -13.94 -6.16 -0.61
CA ARG A 39 -14.91 -5.56 0.33
C ARG A 39 -14.60 -5.89 1.78
N ASN A 40 -14.13 -7.11 2.06
CA ASN A 40 -13.73 -7.50 3.41
C ASN A 40 -12.51 -6.69 3.90
N PHE A 41 -11.54 -6.43 3.02
CA PHE A 41 -10.43 -5.54 3.31
C PHE A 41 -10.90 -4.10 3.51
N ALA A 42 -11.69 -3.56 2.58
CA ALA A 42 -12.17 -2.17 2.62
C ALA A 42 -12.94 -1.86 3.91
N ALA A 43 -13.74 -2.81 4.40
CA ALA A 43 -14.45 -2.69 5.68
C ALA A 43 -13.55 -2.50 6.91
N GLN A 44 -12.26 -2.83 6.79
CA GLN A 44 -11.29 -2.83 7.89
C GLN A 44 -10.08 -1.91 7.64
N ARG A 45 -9.94 -1.35 6.43
CA ARG A 45 -8.76 -0.60 5.96
C ARG A 45 -8.35 0.56 6.89
N SER A 46 -9.33 1.27 7.43
CA SER A 46 -9.10 2.42 8.32
C SER A 46 -8.41 2.01 9.64
N THR A 47 -8.54 0.74 10.02
CA THR A 47 -7.97 0.18 11.25
C THR A 47 -6.78 -0.74 11.01
N VAL A 48 -6.69 -1.40 9.84
CA VAL A 48 -5.65 -2.41 9.56
C VAL A 48 -4.24 -1.83 9.47
N TYR A 49 -4.12 -0.63 8.90
CA TYR A 49 -2.82 0.02 8.74
C TYR A 49 -2.29 0.45 10.10
N PRO A 50 -1.10 0.02 10.56
CA PRO A 50 -0.56 0.44 11.85
C PRO A 50 -0.15 1.92 11.85
N LYS A 51 0.10 2.50 13.04
CA LYS A 51 0.38 3.94 13.20
C LYS A 51 1.62 4.39 12.41
N ASN A 52 2.71 3.62 12.47
CA ASN A 52 3.94 3.89 11.72
C ASN A 52 3.73 3.80 10.20
N PHE A 53 2.93 2.83 9.73
CA PHE A 53 2.60 2.73 8.31
C PHE A 53 1.77 3.92 7.84
N ARG A 54 0.75 4.33 8.59
CA ARG A 54 -0.04 5.55 8.29
C ARG A 54 0.83 6.81 8.26
N ALA A 55 1.79 6.94 9.18
CA ALA A 55 2.73 8.05 9.18
C ALA A 55 3.63 8.03 7.93
N LEU A 56 4.06 6.85 7.48
CA LEU A 56 4.79 6.71 6.23
C LEU A 56 3.94 7.13 5.02
N LEU A 57 2.67 6.70 4.95
CA LEU A 57 1.78 7.08 3.85
C LEU A 57 1.61 8.61 3.78
N ASP A 58 1.35 9.27 4.91
CA ASP A 58 1.24 10.73 4.97
C ASP A 58 2.54 11.45 4.55
N GLN A 59 3.68 10.93 5.00
CA GLN A 59 4.99 11.45 4.61
C GLN A 59 5.22 11.35 3.10
N LEU A 60 4.82 10.23 2.48
CA LEU A 60 4.91 10.03 1.03
C LEU A 60 3.84 10.82 0.25
N GLY A 61 2.82 11.36 0.93
CA GLY A 61 1.71 12.06 0.29
C GLY A 61 0.66 11.12 -0.30
N ILE A 62 0.61 9.89 0.19
CA ILE A 62 -0.32 8.83 -0.21
C ILE A 62 -1.63 8.99 0.55
N ASP A 63 -2.74 8.87 -0.18
CA ASP A 63 -4.06 8.74 0.44
C ASP A 63 -4.27 7.26 0.85
N PRO A 64 -4.37 6.92 2.15
CA PRO A 64 -4.63 5.56 2.60
C PRO A 64 -6.00 5.04 2.12
N GLU A 65 -6.84 5.97 1.69
CA GLU A 65 -8.02 5.95 0.80
C GLU A 65 -8.00 5.09 -0.46
N LYS A 66 -6.80 4.90 -1.02
CA LYS A 66 -6.64 4.75 -2.46
C LYS A 66 -5.51 3.81 -2.85
N GLU A 67 -5.39 2.69 -2.15
CA GLU A 67 -4.50 1.61 -2.56
C GLU A 67 -4.75 1.23 -4.02
N ASP A 68 -3.70 0.84 -4.74
CA ASP A 68 -3.87 0.47 -6.15
C ASP A 68 -4.43 -0.95 -6.26
N GLU A 69 -3.93 -1.85 -5.43
CA GLU A 69 -4.34 -3.25 -5.38
C GLU A 69 -4.41 -3.76 -3.95
N VAL A 70 -5.35 -4.66 -3.71
CA VAL A 70 -5.40 -5.56 -2.56
C VAL A 70 -5.82 -6.93 -3.03
N TYR A 71 -5.08 -7.94 -2.60
CA TYR A 71 -5.37 -9.33 -2.94
C TYR A 71 -5.30 -10.24 -1.71
N ASN A 72 -6.15 -11.25 -1.71
CA ASN A 72 -6.18 -12.28 -0.67
C ASN A 72 -5.18 -13.39 -1.04
N CYS A 73 -4.27 -13.71 -0.12
CA CYS A 73 -3.26 -14.76 -0.28
C CYS A 73 -3.73 -16.14 0.20
N GLY A 74 -4.93 -16.21 0.80
CA GLY A 74 -5.54 -17.43 1.32
C GLY A 74 -5.84 -17.37 2.83
N PRO A 75 -6.42 -18.46 3.36
CA PRO A 75 -6.65 -18.60 4.80
C PRO A 75 -5.34 -18.75 5.57
N GLU A 76 -5.29 -18.14 6.76
CA GLU A 76 -4.21 -18.33 7.73
C GLU A 76 -4.83 -18.53 9.13
N GLY A 77 -5.14 -19.78 9.47
CA GLY A 77 -5.92 -20.11 10.65
C GLY A 77 -7.32 -19.46 10.60
N PRO A 78 -7.75 -18.72 11.63
CA PRO A 78 -9.02 -17.99 11.62
C PRO A 78 -8.98 -16.69 10.79
N LEU A 79 -7.81 -16.27 10.32
CA LEU A 79 -7.60 -15.03 9.58
C LEU A 79 -7.45 -15.29 8.07
N ARG A 80 -7.32 -14.21 7.32
CA ARG A 80 -6.99 -14.16 5.90
C ARG A 80 -5.72 -13.36 5.72
N ALA A 81 -4.76 -13.93 5.01
CA ALA A 81 -3.57 -13.20 4.61
C ALA A 81 -3.92 -12.28 3.44
N TYR A 82 -3.51 -11.02 3.51
CA TYR A 82 -3.69 -10.02 2.47
C TYR A 82 -2.34 -9.43 2.07
N GLY A 83 -2.19 -9.14 0.79
CA GLY A 83 -1.16 -8.28 0.25
C GLY A 83 -1.78 -7.08 -0.45
N GLY A 84 -1.00 -6.03 -0.66
CA GLY A 84 -1.43 -4.87 -1.43
C GLY A 84 -0.33 -3.83 -1.59
N TRP A 85 -0.60 -2.79 -2.37
CA TRP A 85 0.39 -1.73 -2.59
C TRP A 85 -0.22 -0.36 -2.90
N PHE A 86 0.59 0.66 -2.65
CA PHE A 86 0.36 2.05 -3.03
C PHE A 86 1.51 2.53 -3.90
N TYR A 87 1.22 3.23 -4.98
CA TYR A 87 2.25 3.90 -5.79
C TYR A 87 2.59 5.28 -5.23
N PHE A 88 3.83 5.71 -5.46
CA PHE A 88 4.27 7.08 -5.20
C PHE A 88 5.35 7.50 -6.18
N ALA A 89 5.49 8.81 -6.36
CA ALA A 89 6.52 9.42 -7.19
C ALA A 89 7.86 9.34 -6.47
N GLY A 90 8.82 8.63 -7.05
CA GLY A 90 10.10 8.41 -6.39
C GLY A 90 10.98 7.36 -7.05
N GLU A 91 12.17 7.17 -6.49
CA GLU A 91 13.14 6.18 -6.95
C GLU A 91 13.89 5.55 -5.77
N LEU A 92 14.32 4.30 -5.98
CA LEU A 92 15.09 3.54 -5.01
C LEU A 92 16.56 3.94 -5.12
N ILE A 93 17.14 4.41 -4.01
CA ILE A 93 18.54 4.84 -3.93
C ILE A 93 19.41 3.68 -3.42
N GLU A 94 18.98 3.05 -2.33
CA GLU A 94 19.64 1.87 -1.76
C GLU A 94 18.59 0.76 -1.61
N PRO A 95 18.82 -0.42 -2.22
CA PRO A 95 17.94 -1.57 -2.02
C PRO A 95 18.18 -2.19 -0.64
N GLY A 96 17.22 -3.00 -0.21
CA GLY A 96 17.28 -3.78 1.01
C GLY A 96 16.48 -5.06 0.82
N GLU A 97 16.78 -6.08 1.61
CA GLU A 97 16.18 -7.41 1.45
C GLU A 97 15.11 -7.71 2.50
N ARG A 98 15.10 -6.92 3.59
CA ARG A 98 14.23 -7.17 4.74
C ARG A 98 12.98 -6.29 4.70
N MET A 99 11.84 -6.93 4.90
CA MET A 99 10.59 -6.23 5.19
C MET A 99 10.67 -5.54 6.55
N THR A 100 10.04 -4.37 6.65
CA THR A 100 9.85 -3.69 7.92
C THR A 100 8.64 -4.25 8.64
N ASP A 101 8.81 -4.64 9.90
CA ASP A 101 7.72 -5.09 10.76
C ASP A 101 7.09 -3.90 11.49
N ALA A 102 5.77 -3.74 11.33
CA ALA A 102 4.98 -2.69 11.96
C ALA A 102 4.28 -3.15 13.26
N GLY A 103 4.52 -4.38 13.69
CA GLY A 103 3.75 -5.08 14.71
C GLY A 103 2.48 -5.71 14.16
N SER A 104 1.85 -6.56 14.97
CA SER A 104 0.53 -7.16 14.71
C SER A 104 0.42 -7.93 13.38
N GLY A 105 1.54 -8.47 12.89
CA GLY A 105 1.58 -9.23 11.63
C GLY A 105 1.44 -8.36 10.39
N PHE A 106 1.72 -7.06 10.48
CA PHE A 106 1.76 -6.14 9.36
C PHE A 106 3.22 -5.88 8.96
N GLN A 107 3.53 -6.13 7.70
CA GLN A 107 4.87 -5.95 7.14
C GLN A 107 4.80 -5.11 5.88
N TYR A 108 5.84 -4.31 5.60
CA TYR A 108 5.88 -3.47 4.41
C TYR A 108 7.30 -3.20 3.93
N TYR A 109 7.43 -2.88 2.63
CA TYR A 109 8.72 -2.60 1.98
C TYR A 109 8.52 -1.76 0.70
N PHE A 110 9.59 -1.15 0.21
CA PHE A 110 9.58 -0.45 -1.07
C PHE A 110 9.93 -1.38 -2.23
N ALA A 111 9.23 -1.24 -3.34
CA ALA A 111 9.50 -1.95 -4.59
C ALA A 111 9.59 -0.99 -5.77
N ASP A 112 10.48 -1.29 -6.72
CA ASP A 112 10.54 -0.58 -8.00
C ASP A 112 9.27 -0.87 -8.81
N ALA A 113 8.56 0.20 -9.19
CA ALA A 113 7.32 0.14 -9.93
C ALA A 113 7.37 0.88 -11.27
N ARG A 114 8.55 1.29 -11.74
CA ARG A 114 8.70 2.11 -12.96
C ARG A 114 8.11 1.50 -14.23
N ARG A 115 7.96 0.17 -14.27
CA ARG A 115 7.42 -0.59 -15.39
C ARG A 115 6.02 -1.15 -15.14
N ARG A 116 5.43 -0.89 -13.97
CA ARG A 116 4.09 -1.36 -13.64
C ARG A 116 3.04 -0.39 -14.20
N PRO A 117 1.89 -0.88 -14.67
CA PRO A 117 0.78 0.01 -15.02
C PRO A 117 0.29 0.73 -13.75
N THR A 118 0.13 2.04 -13.84
CA THR A 118 -0.37 2.88 -12.73
C THR A 118 -1.76 3.42 -13.06
N PRO A 119 -2.63 3.64 -12.06
CA PRO A 119 -3.99 4.13 -12.26
C PRO A 119 -4.03 5.64 -12.63
N THR A 120 -2.92 6.33 -12.46
CA THR A 120 -2.73 7.75 -12.76
C THR A 120 -1.24 8.05 -12.99
N ASP A 121 -0.92 9.28 -13.36
CA ASP A 121 0.44 9.73 -13.62
C ASP A 121 1.19 10.15 -12.34
N PHE A 122 2.11 9.30 -11.90
CA PHE A 122 3.05 9.58 -10.80
C PHE A 122 4.36 10.22 -11.30
N GLY A 123 4.50 10.48 -12.59
CA GLY A 123 5.72 10.97 -13.22
C GLY A 123 6.63 9.84 -13.70
N LYS A 124 7.87 10.21 -14.06
CA LYS A 124 8.83 9.29 -14.72
C LYS A 124 9.34 8.16 -13.83
N ASN A 125 9.48 8.44 -12.52
CA ASN A 125 10.03 7.50 -11.55
C ASN A 125 8.92 7.16 -10.56
N VAL A 126 8.59 5.87 -10.47
CA VAL A 126 7.50 5.36 -9.65
C VAL A 126 8.02 4.21 -8.81
N LEU A 127 7.73 4.27 -7.51
CA LEU A 127 7.89 3.17 -6.58
C LEU A 127 6.53 2.74 -6.05
N ALA A 128 6.49 1.54 -5.50
CA ALA A 128 5.40 1.06 -4.68
C ALA A 128 5.87 0.92 -3.23
N VAL A 129 4.99 1.23 -2.28
CA VAL A 129 5.08 0.67 -0.93
C VAL A 129 4.12 -0.51 -0.87
N GLU A 130 4.69 -1.71 -0.81
CA GLU A 130 3.94 -2.96 -0.71
C GLU A 130 3.78 -3.34 0.75
N PHE A 131 2.65 -3.97 1.09
CA PHE A 131 2.38 -4.44 2.43
C PHE A 131 1.77 -5.84 2.43
N CYS A 132 1.95 -6.54 3.54
CA CYS A 132 1.29 -7.79 3.88
C CYS A 132 0.65 -7.66 5.26
N THR A 133 -0.53 -8.23 5.45
CA THR A 133 -1.25 -8.20 6.73
C THR A 133 -2.19 -9.40 6.88
N LYS A 134 -2.83 -9.51 8.04
CA LYS A 134 -3.79 -10.56 8.36
C LYS A 134 -5.06 -9.93 8.91
N LEU A 135 -6.20 -10.30 8.33
CA LEU A 135 -7.50 -9.74 8.70
C LEU A 135 -8.52 -10.85 8.95
N PRO A 136 -9.44 -10.68 9.92
CA PRO A 136 -10.60 -11.55 10.01
C PRO A 136 -11.58 -11.30 8.86
N TRP A 137 -12.53 -12.21 8.71
CA TRP A 137 -13.68 -12.02 7.84
C TRP A 137 -14.78 -11.30 8.61
N VAL A 138 -15.24 -10.13 8.15
CA VAL A 138 -16.21 -9.29 8.87
C VAL A 138 -17.49 -9.00 8.08
N ILE A 139 -17.50 -9.26 6.77
CA ILE A 139 -18.69 -9.09 5.94
C ILE A 139 -19.54 -10.37 5.92
N SER A 140 -20.85 -10.23 5.74
CA SER A 140 -21.80 -11.35 5.77
C SER A 140 -21.68 -12.30 4.56
N GLU A 141 -21.16 -11.82 3.43
CA GLU A 141 -21.13 -12.58 2.19
C GLU A 141 -19.81 -13.32 2.03
N LYS A 142 -19.86 -14.65 1.94
CA LYS A 142 -18.84 -15.48 1.29
C LYS A 142 -19.55 -16.24 0.19
N THR A 143 -19.77 -15.59 -0.93
CA THR A 143 -20.33 -16.27 -2.11
C THR A 143 -19.21 -16.48 -3.10
#